data_AF-A0A396QPY6-F1
#
_entry.id   AF-A0A396QPY6-F1
#
_cell.length_a   1.000
_cell.length_b   1.000
_cell.length_c   1.000
_cell.angle_alpha   90.00
_cell.angle_beta   90.00
_cell.angle_gamma   90.00
#
_symmetry.space_group_name_H-M   'P 1'
#
loop_
_entity.id
_entity.type
_entity.pdbx_description
1 polymer ?
#
loop_
_entity_poly.entity_id
_entity_poly.type
_entity_poly.pdbx_seq_one_letter_code
_entity_poly.pdbx_strand_id
1 'polypeptide(L)'
;MEVSNMSSENERRIFAKNLNYYISLNGKQQNEVAREIGESPSTLNMWCKGNSVPGLGKIQKLADYFKIGKSDLIDERLDSDPIVDARILADVETMDMVKKYYTLSVADRNAIRQIIESLYFKKAELN
;
A
#
# COMPACT_ATOMS: atom_id res chain seq x y z
N MET A 1 -0.97 10.46 26.02
CA MET A 1 -0.29 9.18 25.77
C MET A 1 -1.19 8.36 24.86
N GLU A 2 -1.08 8.48 23.53
CA GLU A 2 -1.94 7.74 22.58
C GLU A 2 -1.27 7.46 21.22
N VAL A 3 -0.02 7.88 21.03
CA VAL A 3 0.66 7.84 19.72
C VAL A 3 1.24 6.45 19.39
N SER A 4 1.46 5.57 20.39
CA SER A 4 2.07 4.25 20.18
C SER A 4 1.11 3.19 19.62
N ASN A 5 -0.21 3.32 19.81
CA ASN A 5 -1.16 2.27 19.42
C ASN A 5 -1.56 2.35 17.94
N MET A 6 -1.72 3.57 17.41
CA MET A 6 -2.15 3.83 16.02
C MET A 6 -1.13 3.37 14.96
N SER A 7 0.18 3.51 15.22
CA SER A 7 1.23 3.04 14.29
C SER A 7 1.13 1.53 14.08
N SER A 8 0.96 0.79 15.17
CA SER A 8 0.89 -0.67 15.13
C SER A 8 -0.38 -1.18 14.43
N GLU A 9 -1.51 -0.49 14.58
CA GLU A 9 -2.75 -0.82 13.87
C GLU A 9 -2.64 -0.58 12.38
N ASN A 10 -2.04 0.55 11.99
CA ASN A 10 -1.80 0.88 10.58
C ASN A 10 -0.86 -0.14 9.93
N GLU A 11 0.25 -0.49 10.59
CA GLU A 11 1.19 -1.52 10.13
C GLU A 11 0.50 -2.89 9.95
N ARG A 12 -0.32 -3.30 10.93
CA ARG A 12 -1.10 -4.56 10.82
C ARG A 12 -2.08 -4.51 9.65
N ARG A 13 -2.75 -3.38 9.44
CA ARG A 13 -3.70 -3.19 8.33
C ARG A 13 -3.00 -3.27 6.98
N ILE A 14 -1.91 -2.53 6.80
CA ILE A 14 -1.11 -2.51 5.57
C ILE A 14 -0.60 -3.92 5.26
N PHE A 15 0.00 -4.58 6.26
CA PHE A 15 0.52 -5.93 6.09
C PHE A 15 -0.56 -6.93 5.70
N ALA A 16 -1.70 -6.93 6.41
CA ALA A 16 -2.81 -7.82 6.12
C ALA A 16 -3.37 -7.60 4.70
N LYS A 17 -3.55 -6.34 4.29
CA LYS A 17 -4.04 -5.97 2.96
C LYS A 17 -3.09 -6.48 1.87
N ASN A 18 -1.80 -6.18 2.00
CA ASN A 18 -0.78 -6.58 1.03
C ASN A 18 -0.61 -8.10 0.96
N LEU A 19 -0.61 -8.79 2.11
CA LEU A 19 -0.54 -10.25 2.15
C LEU A 19 -1.72 -10.89 1.42
N ASN A 20 -2.96 -10.45 1.69
CA ASN A 20 -4.14 -10.98 0.99
C ASN A 20 -4.09 -10.71 -0.51
N TYR A 21 -3.60 -9.53 -0.92
CA TYR A 21 -3.39 -9.21 -2.32
C TYR A 21 -2.47 -10.23 -3.01
N TYR A 22 -1.30 -10.53 -2.43
CA TYR A 22 -0.36 -11.48 -3.03
C TYR A 22 -0.83 -12.94 -2.99
N ILE A 23 -1.58 -13.34 -1.96
CA ILE A 23 -2.25 -14.65 -1.94
C ILE A 23 -3.21 -14.77 -3.13
N SER A 24 -4.06 -13.76 -3.33
CA SER A 24 -5.05 -13.71 -4.42
C SER A 24 -4.39 -13.64 -5.80
N LEU A 25 -3.37 -12.78 -5.96
CA LEU A 25 -2.62 -12.59 -7.21
C LEU A 25 -1.99 -13.89 -7.72
N ASN A 26 -1.60 -14.78 -6.80
CA ASN A 26 -1.01 -16.08 -7.12
C ASN A 26 -2.06 -17.20 -7.24
N GLY A 27 -3.35 -16.89 -7.13
CA GLY A 27 -4.44 -17.87 -7.22
C GLY A 27 -4.42 -18.91 -6.11
N LYS A 28 -3.89 -18.57 -4.93
CA LYS A 28 -3.71 -19.48 -3.79
C LYS A 28 -4.75 -19.23 -2.71
N GLN A 29 -5.04 -20.26 -1.92
CA GLN A 29 -5.77 -20.12 -0.66
C GLN A 29 -4.81 -19.97 0.53
N GLN A 30 -5.27 -19.33 1.60
CA GLN A 30 -4.49 -19.12 2.83
C GLN A 30 -3.95 -20.44 3.42
N ASN A 31 -4.73 -21.52 3.40
CA ASN A 31 -4.31 -22.82 3.90
C ASN A 31 -3.20 -23.47 3.05
N GLU A 32 -3.18 -23.22 1.74
CA GLU A 32 -2.12 -23.66 0.84
C GLU A 32 -0.83 -22.90 1.12
N VAL A 33 -0.89 -21.57 1.16
CA VAL A 33 0.26 -20.73 1.48
C VAL A 33 0.84 -21.08 2.84
N ALA A 34 0.00 -21.22 3.87
CA ALA A 34 0.44 -21.60 5.21
C ALA A 34 1.26 -22.90 5.18
N ARG A 35 0.75 -23.93 4.49
CA ARG A 35 1.44 -25.22 4.36
C ARG A 35 2.75 -25.11 3.60
N GLU A 36 2.76 -24.39 2.48
CA GLU A 36 3.93 -24.24 1.61
C GLU A 36 5.05 -23.43 2.29
N ILE A 37 4.70 -22.47 3.15
CA ILE A 37 5.66 -21.75 3.98
C ILE A 37 5.89 -22.40 5.36
N GLY A 38 5.36 -23.59 5.63
CA GLY A 38 5.54 -24.29 6.91
C GLY A 38 5.02 -23.54 8.14
N GLU A 39 3.96 -22.76 8.00
CA GLU A 39 3.21 -22.09 9.07
C GLU A 39 1.84 -22.76 9.28
N SER A 40 1.23 -22.55 10.45
CA SER A 40 -0.11 -23.08 10.69
C SER A 40 -1.17 -22.24 9.95
N PRO A 41 -2.27 -22.85 9.46
CA PRO A 41 -3.38 -22.08 8.87
C PRO A 41 -3.97 -21.03 9.82
N SER A 42 -4.00 -21.33 11.13
CA SER A 42 -4.47 -20.38 12.15
C SER A 42 -3.55 -19.16 12.25
N THR A 43 -2.23 -19.40 12.24
CA THR A 43 -1.22 -18.33 12.26
C THR A 43 -1.32 -17.44 11.04
N LEU A 44 -1.37 -18.03 9.83
CA LEU A 44 -1.50 -17.23 8.61
C LEU A 44 -2.82 -16.45 8.57
N ASN A 45 -3.92 -17.04 9.04
CA ASN A 45 -5.21 -16.36 9.16
C ASN A 45 -5.16 -15.16 10.12
N MET A 46 -4.45 -15.25 11.25
CA MET A 46 -4.25 -14.10 12.14
C MET A 46 -3.52 -12.95 11.45
N TRP A 47 -2.54 -13.25 10.58
CA TRP A 47 -1.86 -12.23 9.79
C TRP A 47 -2.77 -11.64 8.71
N CYS A 48 -3.53 -12.48 8.00
CA CYS A 48 -4.47 -12.05 6.97
C CYS A 48 -5.62 -11.20 7.53
N LYS A 49 -5.99 -11.38 8.79
CA LYS A 49 -7.00 -10.55 9.49
C LYS A 49 -6.42 -9.29 10.14
N GLY A 50 -5.10 -9.11 10.12
CA GLY A 50 -4.45 -7.97 10.79
C GLY A 50 -4.49 -8.06 12.33
N ASN A 51 -4.68 -9.25 12.90
CA ASN A 51 -4.65 -9.46 14.35
C ASN A 51 -3.21 -9.45 14.89
N SER A 52 -2.23 -9.82 14.05
CA SER A 52 -0.80 -9.77 14.36
C SER A 52 0.02 -9.62 13.09
N VAL A 53 1.26 -9.16 13.22
CA VAL A 53 2.25 -9.12 12.13
C VAL A 53 3.37 -10.11 12.45
N PRO A 54 3.84 -10.91 11.48
CA PRO A 54 4.97 -11.79 11.67
C PRO A 54 6.27 -11.03 11.94
N GLY A 55 7.21 -11.66 12.65
CA GLY A 55 8.58 -11.13 12.75
C GLY A 55 9.30 -11.11 11.39
N LEU A 56 10.37 -10.31 11.29
CA LEU A 56 11.09 -10.04 10.04
C LEU A 56 11.50 -11.31 9.25
N GLY A 57 11.94 -12.37 9.92
CA GLY A 57 12.30 -13.63 9.24
C GLY A 57 11.12 -14.29 8.53
N LYS A 58 9.92 -14.20 9.09
CA LYS A 58 8.68 -14.71 8.48
C LYS A 58 8.19 -13.80 7.36
N ILE A 59 8.36 -12.48 7.50
CA ILE A 59 8.12 -11.52 6.41
C ILE A 59 9.04 -11.82 5.22
N GLN A 60 10.33 -12.07 5.46
CA GLN A 60 11.26 -12.46 4.40
C GLN A 60 10.82 -13.76 3.72
N LYS A 61 10.41 -14.77 4.50
CA LYS A 61 9.91 -16.05 3.96
C LYS A 61 8.69 -15.87 3.04
N LEU A 62 7.75 -15.00 3.42
CA LEU A 62 6.61 -14.66 2.57
C LEU A 62 7.05 -13.92 1.30
N ALA A 63 7.98 -12.98 1.43
CA ALA A 63 8.51 -12.23 0.29
C ALA A 63 9.23 -13.16 -0.71
N ASP A 64 10.05 -14.08 -0.22
CA ASP A 64 10.74 -15.10 -1.03
C ASP A 64 9.74 -16.03 -1.73
N TYR A 65 8.70 -16.47 -1.01
CA TYR A 65 7.64 -17.32 -1.54
C TYR A 65 6.90 -16.66 -2.72
N PHE A 66 6.51 -15.39 -2.57
CA PHE A 66 5.82 -14.63 -3.61
C PHE A 66 6.77 -14.02 -4.66
N LYS A 67 8.09 -14.15 -4.48
CA LYS A 67 9.13 -13.53 -5.32
C LYS A 67 9.02 -12.01 -5.39
N ILE A 68 8.83 -11.37 -4.25
CA ILE A 68 8.67 -9.92 -4.07
C ILE A 68 9.66 -9.37 -3.03
N GLY A 69 9.74 -8.04 -2.90
CA GLY A 69 10.47 -7.39 -1.83
C GLY A 69 9.69 -7.35 -0.51
N LYS A 70 10.38 -7.17 0.62
CA LYS A 70 9.71 -6.99 1.93
C LYS A 70 8.83 -5.74 1.97
N SER A 71 9.28 -4.66 1.32
CA SER A 71 8.54 -3.41 1.11
C SER A 71 7.15 -3.65 0.54
N ASP A 72 7.02 -4.64 -0.33
CA ASP A 72 5.73 -4.97 -0.96
C ASP A 72 4.70 -5.53 0.03
N LEU A 73 5.16 -6.05 1.18
CA LEU A 73 4.30 -6.51 2.27
C LEU A 73 4.11 -5.44 3.35
N ILE A 74 5.09 -4.56 3.61
CA ILE A 74 5.08 -3.67 4.77
C ILE A 74 4.75 -2.20 4.45
N ASP A 75 5.02 -1.75 3.23
CA ASP A 75 4.81 -0.36 2.84
C ASP A 75 3.37 -0.16 2.37
N GLU A 76 2.82 1.00 2.70
CA GLU A 76 1.53 1.41 2.19
C GLU A 76 1.68 1.63 0.69
N ARG A 77 1.08 0.73 -0.10
CA ARG A 77 0.89 1.00 -1.51
C ARG A 77 -0.23 2.01 -1.61
N LEU A 78 0.04 3.12 -2.29
CA LEU A 78 -1.02 3.96 -2.81
C LEU A 78 -1.99 3.02 -3.53
N ASP A 79 -3.28 3.08 -3.21
CA ASP A 79 -4.31 2.40 -4.00
C ASP A 79 -4.37 3.11 -5.35
N SER A 80 -3.35 2.83 -6.15
CA SER A 80 -3.20 3.38 -7.46
C SER A 80 -3.94 2.44 -8.39
N ASP A 81 -5.00 2.96 -8.97
CA ASP A 81 -5.71 2.27 -10.03
C ASP A 81 -4.70 2.04 -11.17
N PRO A 82 -4.39 0.79 -11.57
CA PRO A 82 -3.40 0.51 -12.61
C PRO A 82 -3.70 1.23 -13.93
N ILE A 83 -4.98 1.53 -14.20
CA ILE A 83 -5.40 2.32 -15.37
C ILE A 83 -5.00 3.79 -15.17
N VAL A 84 -5.16 4.34 -13.97
CA VAL A 84 -4.73 5.70 -13.64
C VAL A 84 -3.22 5.81 -13.71
N ASP A 85 -2.48 4.84 -13.17
CA ASP A 85 -1.01 4.81 -13.25
C ASP A 85 -0.51 4.75 -14.70
N ALA A 86 -1.08 3.85 -15.50
CA ALA A 86 -0.72 3.74 -16.92
C ALA A 86 -1.01 5.05 -17.67
N ARG A 87 -2.12 5.73 -17.36
CA ARG A 87 -2.48 7.03 -17.97
C ARG A 87 -1.53 8.14 -17.53
N ILE A 88 -1.18 8.22 -16.25
CA ILE A 88 -0.22 9.20 -15.74
C ILE A 88 1.15 8.98 -16.39
N LEU A 89 1.64 7.73 -16.44
CA LEU A 89 2.94 7.40 -17.03
C LEU A 89 3.00 7.66 -18.54
N ALA A 90 1.88 7.49 -19.24
CA ALA A 90 1.78 7.79 -20.67
C ALA A 90 1.63 9.28 -20.98
N ASP A 91 1.22 10.08 -20.00
CA ASP A 91 1.07 11.53 -20.12
C ASP A 91 2.37 12.26 -19.74
N VAL A 92 3.15 12.61 -20.76
CA VAL A 92 4.44 13.29 -20.63
C VAL A 92 4.30 14.65 -19.92
N GLU A 93 3.20 15.37 -20.14
CA GLU A 93 2.98 16.68 -19.53
C GLU A 93 2.69 16.53 -18.04
N THR A 94 1.81 15.58 -17.67
CA THR A 94 1.55 15.25 -16.27
C THR A 94 2.84 14.81 -15.56
N MET A 95 3.65 13.97 -16.19
CA MET A 95 4.94 13.54 -15.62
C MET A 95 5.93 14.69 -15.44
N ASP A 96 6.00 15.64 -16.37
CA ASP A 96 6.84 16.83 -16.23
C ASP A 96 6.38 17.74 -15.08
N MET A 97 5.06 17.94 -14.94
CA MET A 97 4.48 18.66 -13.80
C MET A 97 4.83 17.99 -12.47
N VAL A 98 4.72 16.67 -12.37
CA VAL A 98 5.08 15.90 -11.17
C VAL A 98 6.57 16.07 -10.84
N LYS A 99 7.46 15.99 -11.83
CA LYS A 99 8.90 16.23 -11.62
C LYS A 99 9.18 17.63 -11.07
N LYS A 100 8.60 18.66 -11.69
CA LYS A 100 8.73 20.05 -11.21
C LYS A 100 8.20 20.21 -9.80
N TYR A 101 7.05 19.62 -9.47
CA TYR A 101 6.46 19.67 -8.14
C TYR A 101 7.43 19.19 -7.04
N TYR A 102 8.18 18.11 -7.28
CA TYR A 102 9.15 17.59 -6.32
C TYR A 102 10.39 18.48 -6.14
N THR A 103 10.68 19.39 -7.07
CA THR A 103 11.76 20.39 -6.93
C THR A 103 11.38 21.61 -6.10
N LEU A 104 10.09 21.78 -5.77
CA LEU A 104 9.59 22.96 -5.06
C LEU A 104 9.85 22.92 -3.54
N SER A 105 9.67 24.07 -2.89
CA SER A 105 9.67 24.14 -1.43
C SER A 105 8.42 23.47 -0.83
N VAL A 106 8.47 23.11 0.45
CA VAL A 106 7.29 22.58 1.16
C VAL A 106 6.13 23.56 1.15
N ALA A 107 6.41 24.87 1.29
CA ALA A 107 5.39 25.91 1.29
C ALA A 107 4.67 26.00 -0.07
N ASP A 108 5.41 25.98 -1.18
CA ASP A 108 4.84 26.02 -2.53
C ASP A 108 4.03 24.76 -2.84
N ARG A 109 4.53 23.58 -2.44
CA ARG A 109 3.79 22.32 -2.56
C ARG A 109 2.46 22.35 -1.80
N ASN A 110 2.43 23.00 -0.64
CA ASN A 110 1.21 23.16 0.15
C ASN A 110 0.21 24.12 -0.53
N ALA A 111 0.69 25.23 -1.11
CA ALA A 111 -0.16 26.14 -1.88
C ALA A 111 -0.79 25.45 -3.09
N ILE A 112 0.00 24.66 -3.84
CA ILE A 112 -0.50 23.85 -4.97
C ILE A 112 -1.57 22.87 -4.51
N ARG A 113 -1.37 22.18 -3.37
CA ARG A 113 -2.37 21.26 -2.80
C ARG A 113 -3.69 21.97 -2.53
N GLN A 114 -3.65 23.14 -1.89
CA GLN A 114 -4.85 23.92 -1.57
C GLN A 114 -5.62 24.33 -2.84
N ILE A 115 -4.90 24.71 -3.90
CA ILE A 115 -5.52 25.04 -5.19
C ILE A 115 -6.22 23.81 -5.77
N ILE A 116 -5.53 22.67 -5.84
CA ILE A 116 -6.10 21.41 -6.37
C ILE A 116 -7.37 21.02 -5.60
N GLU A 117 -7.31 21.02 -4.27
CA GLU A 117 -8.45 20.69 -3.41
C GLU A 117 -9.62 21.64 -3.66
N SER A 118 -9.38 22.95 -3.69
CA SER A 118 -10.44 23.95 -3.91
C SER A 118 -11.16 23.76 -5.25
N LEU A 119 -10.43 23.42 -6.32
CA LEU A 119 -10.99 23.18 -7.64
C LEU A 119 -11.76 21.85 -7.68
N TYR A 120 -11.25 20.82 -7.01
CA TYR A 120 -11.90 19.53 -6.92
C TYR A 120 -13.25 19.62 -6.19
N PHE A 121 -13.28 20.27 -5.02
CA PHE A 121 -14.53 20.45 -4.25
C PHE A 121 -15.55 21.30 -4.99
N LYS A 122 -15.12 22.38 -5.66
CA LYS A 122 -16.01 23.21 -6.48
C LYS A 122 -16.65 22.41 -7.63
N LYS A 123 -15.92 21.46 -8.21
CA LYS A 123 -16.46 20.55 -9.25
C LYS A 123 -17.49 19.57 -8.67
N ALA A 124 -17.31 19.11 -7.44
CA ALA A 124 -18.24 18.20 -6.79
C ALA A 124 -19.57 18.86 -6.41
N GLU A 125 -19.60 20.16 -6.11
CA GLU A 125 -20.83 20.91 -5.80
C GLU A 125 -21.68 21.26 -7.04
N LEU A 126 -21.10 21.15 -8.24
CA LEU A 126 -21.75 21.49 -9.51
C LEU A 126 -22.38 20.27 -10.22
N ASN A 127 -22.19 19.06 -9.70
CA ASN A 127 -22.77 17.81 -10.21
C ASN A 127 -23.76 17.23 -9.20
#